data_AF-A0AAD8IC04-F1
#
_entry.id   AF-A0AAD8IC04-F1
#
_cell.length_a   1.000
_cell.length_b   1.000
_cell.length_c   1.000
_cell.angle_alpha   90.00
_cell.angle_beta   90.00
_cell.angle_gamma   90.00
#
_symmetry.space_group_name_H-M   'P 1'
#
loop_
_entity.id
_entity.type
_entity.pdbx_description
1 polymer ?
#
loop_
_entity_poly.entity_id
_entity_poly.type
_entity_poly.pdbx_seq_one_letter_code
_entity_poly.pdbx_strand_id
1 'polypeptide(L)'
;MLMHVVAFLIWLERTRYSHRPVHKVIAWPFHLVDELDNEIAGFLRCLEREEIGSDQYICLYSIRKFCSRHIKLFEFHHKRNRILESIAKIVSEVCKRAFKDILTSDSGFEDVAPDDRDS
;
A
#
# COMPACT_ATOMS: atom_id res chain seq x y z
N MET A 1 9.52 0.51 0.33
CA MET A 1 8.81 0.60 -0.97
C MET A 1 7.46 -0.13 -0.91
N LEU A 2 7.43 -1.42 -0.57
CA LEU A 2 6.21 -2.24 -0.48
C LEU A 2 5.07 -1.61 0.34
N MET A 3 5.39 -1.05 1.53
CA MET A 3 4.38 -0.40 2.39
C MET A 3 3.72 0.82 1.74
N HIS A 4 4.44 1.55 0.88
CA HIS A 4 3.88 2.71 0.18
C HIS A 4 2.95 2.28 -0.95
N VAL A 5 3.24 1.15 -1.59
CA VAL A 5 2.37 0.57 -2.62
C VAL A 5 1.06 0.08 -2.01
N VAL A 6 1.13 -0.69 -0.92
CA VAL A 6 -0.07 -1.12 -0.18
C VAL A 6 -0.86 0.10 0.34
N ALA A 7 -0.17 1.10 0.89
CA ALA A 7 -0.81 2.33 1.34
C ALA A 7 -1.48 3.11 0.19
N PHE A 8 -0.88 3.12 -1.01
CA PHE A 8 -1.47 3.72 -2.20
C PHE A 8 -2.72 2.96 -2.65
N LEU A 9 -2.72 1.62 -2.63
CA LEU A 9 -3.90 0.82 -2.92
C LEU A 9 -5.04 1.12 -1.93
N ILE A 10 -4.74 1.17 -0.62
CA ILE A 10 -5.71 1.55 0.41
C ILE A 10 -6.21 2.99 0.18
N TRP A 11 -5.32 3.90 -0.21
CA TRP A 11 -5.68 5.28 -0.53
C TRP A 11 -6.67 5.35 -1.72
N LEU A 12 -6.43 4.58 -2.79
CA LEU A 12 -7.34 4.47 -3.93
C LEU A 12 -8.72 3.96 -3.51
N GLU A 13 -8.78 3.03 -2.55
CA GLU A 13 -10.04 2.55 -1.99
C GLU A 13 -10.78 3.65 -1.22
N ARG A 14 -10.08 4.31 -0.28
CA ARG A 14 -10.64 5.39 0.56
C ARG A 14 -11.15 6.56 -0.27
N THR A 15 -10.49 6.87 -1.38
CA THR A 15 -10.83 7.96 -2.29
C THR A 15 -11.76 7.55 -3.44
N ARG A 16 -12.23 6.29 -3.44
CA ARG A 16 -13.17 5.73 -4.43
C ARG A 16 -12.64 5.73 -5.87
N TYR A 17 -11.32 5.67 -6.04
CA TYR A 17 -10.70 5.45 -7.36
C TYR A 17 -10.71 3.98 -7.77
N SER A 18 -10.70 3.05 -6.82
CA SER A 18 -10.88 1.62 -7.09
C SER A 18 -11.73 0.97 -6.01
N HIS A 19 -12.56 0.00 -6.40
CA HIS A 19 -13.31 -0.83 -5.48
C HIS A 19 -12.49 -2.06 -5.06
N ARG A 20 -12.25 -2.22 -3.75
CA ARG A 20 -11.49 -3.33 -3.13
C ARG A 20 -10.17 -3.65 -3.82
N PRO A 21 -9.28 -2.66 -4.00
CA PRO A 21 -8.02 -2.82 -4.71
C PRO A 21 -7.13 -3.92 -4.11
N VAL A 22 -6.95 -3.95 -2.78
CA VAL A 22 -6.10 -4.94 -2.11
C VAL A 22 -6.56 -6.38 -2.43
N HIS A 23 -7.87 -6.63 -2.37
CA HIS A 23 -8.45 -7.94 -2.67
C HIS A 23 -8.20 -8.37 -4.14
N LYS A 24 -8.26 -7.43 -5.08
CA LYS A 24 -7.97 -7.72 -6.50
C LYS A 24 -6.52 -8.14 -6.70
N VAL A 25 -5.58 -7.43 -6.07
CA VAL A 25 -4.15 -7.71 -6.19
C VAL A 25 -3.80 -9.07 -5.58
N ILE A 26 -4.40 -9.45 -4.45
CA ILE A 26 -4.17 -10.77 -3.82
C ILE A 26 -4.61 -11.93 -4.73
N ALA A 27 -5.61 -11.70 -5.59
CA ALA A 27 -6.10 -12.71 -6.54
C ALA A 27 -5.31 -12.77 -7.86
N TRP A 28 -4.32 -11.90 -8.05
CA TRP A 28 -3.55 -11.84 -9.30
C TRP A 28 -2.35 -12.80 -9.30
N PRO A 29 -1.95 -13.30 -10.48
CA PRO A 29 -0.64 -13.91 -10.67
C PRO A 29 0.49 -13.00 -10.20
N PHE A 30 1.51 -13.58 -9.57
CA PHE A 30 2.63 -12.84 -8.99
C PHE A 30 3.31 -11.86 -9.96
N HIS A 31 3.47 -12.23 -11.24
CA HIS A 31 4.09 -11.35 -12.25
C HIS A 31 3.29 -10.05 -12.50
N LEU A 32 1.95 -10.09 -12.41
CA LEU A 32 1.11 -8.89 -12.54
C LEU A 32 1.18 -8.01 -11.28
N VAL A 33 1.41 -8.63 -10.12
CA VAL A 33 1.62 -7.90 -8.88
C VAL A 33 2.94 -7.14 -8.93
N ASP A 34 4.00 -7.77 -9.43
CA ASP A 34 5.32 -7.15 -9.59
C ASP A 34 5.30 -6.01 -10.61
N GLU A 35 4.60 -6.17 -11.74
CA GLU A 35 4.39 -5.10 -12.71
C GLU A 35 3.64 -3.91 -12.09
N LEU A 36 2.58 -4.18 -11.34
CA LEU A 36 1.81 -3.15 -10.64
C LEU A 36 2.65 -2.44 -9.55
N ASP A 37 3.47 -3.18 -8.79
CA ASP A 37 4.36 -2.62 -7.77
C ASP A 37 5.38 -1.65 -8.38
N ASN A 38 6.05 -2.08 -9.45
CA ASN A 38 6.99 -1.25 -10.20
C ASN A 38 6.33 0.02 -10.76
N GLU A 39 5.12 -0.12 -11.30
CA GLU A 39 4.35 1.01 -11.84
C GLU A 39 3.97 2.01 -10.74
N ILE A 40 3.46 1.54 -9.60
CA ILE A 40 3.09 2.38 -8.46
C ILE A 40 4.32 3.04 -7.86
N ALA A 41 5.43 2.32 -7.70
CA ALA A 41 6.68 2.89 -7.22
C ALA A 41 7.23 3.97 -8.16
N GLY A 42 7.15 3.77 -9.48
CA GLY A 42 7.46 4.79 -10.48
C GLY A 42 6.58 6.03 -10.34
N PHE A 43 5.27 5.82 -10.20
CA PHE A 43 4.30 6.89 -10.04
C PHE A 43 4.51 7.71 -8.76
N LEU A 44 4.71 7.05 -7.61
CA LEU A 44 4.95 7.74 -6.34
C LEU A 44 6.24 8.54 -6.35
N ARG A 45 7.33 8.00 -6.91
CA ARG A 45 8.59 8.74 -7.10
C ARG A 45 8.44 9.97 -7.98
N CYS A 46 7.51 9.96 -8.93
CA CYS A 46 7.20 11.14 -9.72
C CYS A 46 6.44 12.18 -8.88
N LEU A 47 5.50 11.76 -8.04
CA LEU A 47 4.79 12.67 -7.14
C LEU A 47 5.71 13.30 -6.08
N GLU A 48 6.80 12.64 -5.70
CA GLU A 48 7.80 13.19 -4.79
C GLU A 48 8.63 14.33 -5.40
N ARG A 49 8.67 14.43 -6.74
CA ARG A 49 9.40 15.50 -7.43
C ARG A 49 8.61 16.81 -7.40
N GLU A 50 9.34 17.91 -7.48
CA GLU A 50 8.73 19.24 -7.55
C GLU A 50 8.17 19.55 -8.94
N GLU A 51 8.82 19.01 -9.98
CA GLU A 51 8.48 19.20 -11.39
C GLU A 51 8.40 17.84 -12.13
N ILE A 52 7.47 17.76 -13.09
CA ILE A 52 7.41 16.63 -14.04
C ILE A 52 8.38 16.96 -15.18
N GLY A 53 9.49 16.21 -15.26
CA GLY A 53 10.42 16.33 -16.38
C GLY A 53 9.73 16.02 -17.72
N SER A 54 10.08 16.74 -18.78
CA SER A 54 9.54 16.53 -20.13
C SER A 54 9.88 15.16 -20.72
N ASP A 55 10.85 14.48 -20.13
CA ASP A 55 11.39 13.16 -20.44
C ASP A 55 10.81 12.02 -19.58
N GLN A 56 9.96 12.32 -18.59
CA GLN A 56 9.35 11.30 -17.73
C GLN A 56 8.17 10.62 -18.41
N TYR A 57 8.46 9.58 -19.18
CA TYR A 57 7.46 8.58 -19.56
C TYR A 57 7.19 7.66 -18.37
N ILE A 58 6.02 7.81 -17.74
CA ILE A 58 5.52 6.87 -16.74
C ILE A 58 4.41 6.06 -17.37
N CYS A 59 4.66 4.76 -17.55
CA CYS A 59 3.59 3.83 -17.90
C CYS A 59 2.58 3.84 -16.74
N LEU A 60 1.32 4.16 -17.01
CA LEU A 60 0.23 4.10 -16.03
C LEU A 60 -0.81 3.04 -16.42
N TYR A 61 -0.39 2.03 -17.18
CA TYR A 61 -1.29 1.06 -17.79
C TYR A 61 -2.01 0.22 -16.74
N SER A 62 -1.26 -0.41 -15.84
CA SER A 62 -1.79 -1.31 -14.81
C SER A 62 -2.61 -0.54 -13.78
N ILE A 63 -2.12 0.61 -13.32
CA ILE A 63 -2.81 1.50 -12.38
C ILE A 63 -4.14 1.97 -12.99
N ARG A 64 -4.16 2.36 -14.28
CA ARG A 64 -5.39 2.79 -14.95
C ARG A 64 -6.38 1.65 -15.17
N LYS A 65 -5.91 0.47 -15.58
CA LYS A 65 -6.75 -0.72 -15.74
C LYS A 65 -7.37 -1.14 -14.41
N PHE A 66 -6.64 -0.91 -13.33
CA PHE A 66 -7.03 -1.24 -11.98
C PHE A 66 -8.01 -0.25 -11.35
N CYS A 67 -7.96 1.02 -11.76
CA CYS A 67 -8.83 2.07 -11.25
C CYS A 67 -10.12 2.17 -12.07
N SER A 68 -11.24 2.33 -11.35
CA SER A 68 -12.54 2.62 -11.96
C SER A 68 -12.63 4.08 -12.44
N ARG A 69 -11.71 4.94 -11.96
CA ARG A 69 -11.59 6.34 -12.36
C ARG A 69 -10.26 6.58 -13.06
N HIS A 70 -10.29 7.43 -14.09
CA HIS A 70 -9.10 7.75 -14.87
C HIS A 70 -8.07 8.50 -14.02
N ILE A 71 -6.85 7.99 -13.94
CA ILE A 71 -5.73 8.65 -13.28
C ILE A 71 -4.93 9.47 -14.30
N LYS A 72 -4.90 10.79 -14.07
CA LYS A 72 -4.08 11.72 -14.85
C LYS A 72 -2.91 12.18 -14.01
N LEU A 73 -1.70 11.97 -14.52
CA LEU A 73 -0.45 12.31 -13.83
C LEU A 73 -0.43 13.79 -13.39
N PHE A 74 -0.74 14.71 -14.30
CA PHE A 74 -0.75 16.14 -14.00
C PHE A 74 -1.74 16.54 -12.90
N GLU A 75 -2.94 15.96 -12.88
CA GLU A 75 -3.93 16.25 -11.83
C GLU A 75 -3.48 15.73 -10.45
N PHE A 76 -2.83 14.56 -10.43
CA PHE A 76 -2.28 13.98 -9.21
C PHE A 76 -1.06 14.75 -8.72
N HIS A 77 -0.18 15.17 -9.64
CA HIS A 77 1.00 15.96 -9.33
C HIS A 77 0.62 17.35 -8.77
N HIS A 78 -0.43 17.98 -9.29
CA HIS A 78 -0.96 19.22 -8.70
C HIS A 78 -1.43 19.04 -7.26
N LYS A 79 -1.86 17.82 -6.90
CA LYS A 79 -2.31 17.45 -5.55
C LYS A 79 -1.26 16.65 -4.78
N ARG A 80 0.01 16.63 -5.24
CA ARG A 80 1.04 15.68 -4.76
C ARG A 80 1.21 15.69 -3.25
N ASN A 81 1.31 16.87 -2.63
CA ASN A 81 1.53 17.00 -1.19
C ASN A 81 0.40 16.35 -0.40
N ARG A 82 -0.86 16.63 -0.77
CA ARG A 82 -2.04 16.03 -0.12
C ARG A 82 -2.07 14.51 -0.28
N ILE A 83 -1.70 14.01 -1.46
CA ILE A 83 -1.67 12.57 -1.75
C ILE A 83 -0.58 11.89 -0.91
N LEU A 84 0.65 12.40 -0.97
CA LEU A 84 1.80 11.86 -0.25
C LEU A 84 1.59 11.90 1.27
N GLU A 85 1.07 12.99 1.82
CA GLU A 85 0.70 13.07 3.23
C GLU A 85 -0.35 12.03 3.63
N SER A 86 -1.35 11.82 2.77
CA SER A 86 -2.40 10.81 3.03
C SER A 86 -1.82 9.40 3.01
N ILE A 87 -0.91 9.11 2.07
CA ILE A 87 -0.20 7.83 1.99
C ILE A 87 0.67 7.62 3.23
N ALA A 88 1.45 8.63 3.64
CA ALA A 88 2.28 8.55 4.84
C ALA A 88 1.47 8.27 6.11
N LYS A 89 0.29 8.89 6.24
CA LYS A 89 -0.66 8.59 7.34
C LYS A 89 -1.13 7.15 7.30
N ILE A 90 -1.49 6.62 6.12
CA ILE A 90 -1.90 5.23 5.97
C ILE A 90 -0.74 4.28 6.32
N VAL A 91 0.49 4.57 5.88
CA VAL A 91 1.68 3.79 6.26
C VAL A 91 1.82 3.76 7.78
N SER A 92 1.74 4.91 8.46
CA SER A 92 1.83 4.99 9.91
C SER A 92 0.73 4.16 10.60
N GLU A 93 -0.52 4.25 10.13
CA GLU A 93 -1.65 3.48 10.66
C GLU A 93 -1.44 1.96 10.49
N VAL A 94 -1.05 1.53 9.30
CA VAL A 94 -0.84 0.11 8.99
C VAL A 94 0.35 -0.45 9.78
N CYS A 95 1.48 0.26 9.82
CA CYS A 95 2.65 -0.16 10.60
C CYS A 95 2.34 -0.24 12.10
N LYS A 96 1.62 0.75 12.66
CA LYS A 96 1.24 0.73 14.08
C LYS A 96 0.34 -0.46 14.42
N ARG A 97 -0.62 -0.79 13.55
CA ARG A 97 -1.49 -1.95 13.73
C ARG A 97 -0.71 -3.26 13.61
N ALA A 98 0.10 -3.41 12.56
CA ALA A 98 0.94 -4.60 12.38
C ALA A 98 1.90 -4.81 13.56
N PHE A 99 2.53 -3.75 14.06
CA PHE A 99 3.41 -3.83 15.23
C PHE A 99 2.65 -4.22 16.50
N LYS A 100 1.46 -3.65 16.72
CA LYS A 100 0.59 -4.04 17.83
C LYS A 100 0.19 -5.51 17.71
N ASP A 101 -0.22 -5.96 16.54
CA ASP A 101 -0.66 -7.33 16.29
C ASP A 101 0.48 -8.31 16.59
N ILE A 102 1.72 -8.01 16.15
CA ILE A 102 2.94 -8.78 16.46
C ILE A 102 3.15 -8.88 17.98
N LEU A 103 3.15 -7.75 18.70
CA LEU A 103 3.34 -7.73 20.15
C LEU A 103 2.26 -8.51 20.92
N THR A 104 1.02 -8.52 20.41
CA THR A 104 -0.09 -9.27 21.04
C THR A 104 -0.17 -10.73 20.61
N SER A 105 0.49 -11.12 19.51
CA SER A 105 0.54 -12.52 19.07
C SER A 105 1.71 -13.29 19.71
N ASP A 106 2.73 -12.58 20.21
CA ASP A 106 3.82 -13.14 21.02
C ASP A 106 3.45 -13.44 22.48
N SER A 107 2.28 -13.02 22.97
CA SER A 107 1.81 -13.33 24.33
C SER A 107 1.13 -14.69 24.46
N GLY A 108 1.38 -15.61 23.52
CA GLY A 108 0.93 -17.00 23.54
C GLY A 108 1.93 -17.98 24.16
N PHE A 109 2.76 -17.56 25.11
CA PHE A 109 3.43 -18.52 26.00
C PHE A 109 2.39 -18.99 27.01
N GLU A 110 1.82 -20.17 26.78
CA GLU A 110 1.08 -20.90 27.80
C GLU A 110 2.01 -21.07 29.01
N ASP A 111 1.60 -20.49 30.15
CA ASP A 111 2.12 -20.90 31.45
C ASP A 111 1.81 -22.39 31.60
N VAL A 112 2.79 -23.25 31.32
CA VAL A 112 2.72 -24.67 31.63
C VAL A 112 2.63 -24.76 33.16
N ALA A 113 1.41 -24.99 33.65
CA ALA A 113 1.18 -25.28 35.06
C ALA A 113 2.05 -26.49 35.47
N PRO A 114 2.70 -26.46 36.64
CA PRO A 114 3.50 -27.57 37.11
C PRO A 114 2.64 -28.83 37.27
N ASP A 115 3.10 -29.92 36.65
CA ASP A 115 2.53 -31.27 36.76
C ASP A 115 2.76 -31.79 38.18
N ASP A 116 1.81 -31.49 39.09
CA ASP A 116 1.74 -32.14 40.40
C ASP A 116 1.17 -33.55 40.22
N ARG A 117 2.03 -34.47 39.78
CA ARG A 117 1.82 -35.92 39.91
C ARG A 117 2.88 -36.51 40.82
N ASP A 118 2.63 -36.37 42.12
CA ASP A 118 3.06 -37.32 43.13
C ASP A 118 1.85 -37.64 44.03
N SER A 119 1.24 -38.82 43.80
CA SER A 119 0.46 -39.60 44.77
C SER A 119 0.16 -40.98 44.20
#